data_AF-A0A017RTF1-F1
#
_entry.id   AF-A0A017RTF1-F1
#
_cell.length_a   1.000
_cell.length_b   1.000
_cell.length_c   1.000
_cell.angle_alpha   90.00
_cell.angle_beta   90.00
_cell.angle_gamma   90.00
#
_symmetry.space_group_name_H-M   'P 1'
#
loop_
_entity.id
_entity.type
_entity.pdbx_description
1 polymer ?
#
loop_
_entity_poly.entity_id
_entity_poly.type
_entity_poly.pdbx_seq_one_letter_code
_entity_poly.pdbx_strand_id
1 'polypeptide(L)'
;MDLYERREYISEYHNKNSLIPKGTNRRTQVSVIEIWCEAFGKNKADLERVKSYEITKILRRTGGWEPAEKIAAGGIYGNRRVWVKK
;
A
#
# COMPACT_ATOMS: atom_id res chain seq x y z
N MET A 1 1.29 -11.74 8.00
CA MET A 1 1.70 -10.48 7.35
C MET A 1 1.25 -9.30 8.17
N ASP A 2 2.00 -9.10 9.25
CA ASP A 2 2.07 -7.83 9.97
C ASP A 2 2.75 -6.74 9.09
N LEU A 3 3.03 -5.57 9.68
CA LEU A 3 3.67 -4.47 8.95
C LEU A 3 5.12 -4.79 8.56
N TYR A 4 5.87 -5.47 9.43
CA TYR A 4 7.29 -5.76 9.23
C TYR A 4 7.46 -6.72 8.05
N GLU A 5 6.74 -7.84 8.07
CA GLU A 5 6.75 -8.85 7.00
C GLU A 5 6.37 -8.23 5.64
N ARG A 6 5.40 -7.30 5.62
CA ARG A 6 4.98 -6.62 4.40
C ARG A 6 6.05 -5.68 3.85
N ARG A 7 6.73 -4.94 4.72
CA ARG A 7 7.83 -4.05 4.33
C ARG A 7 9.00 -4.85 3.76
N GLU A 8 9.38 -5.91 4.46
CA GLU A 8 10.47 -6.80 4.06
C GLU A 8 10.17 -7.44 2.70
N TYR A 9 8.93 -7.92 2.50
CA TYR A 9 8.50 -8.44 1.20
C TYR A 9 8.64 -7.42 0.07
N ILE A 10 8.25 -6.15 0.29
CA ILE A 10 8.35 -5.10 -0.73
C ILE A 10 9.81 -4.73 -1.01
N SER A 11 10.65 -4.58 0.01
CA SER A 11 12.06 -4.23 -0.16
C SER A 11 12.83 -5.31 -0.92
N GLU A 12 12.50 -6.57 -0.67
CA GLU A 12 13.13 -7.72 -1.32
C GLU A 12 12.48 -8.11 -2.66
N TYR A 13 11.40 -7.44 -3.06
CA TYR A 13 10.60 -7.85 -4.23
C TYR A 13 11.43 -7.92 -5.53
N HIS A 14 12.40 -7.01 -5.70
CA HIS A 14 13.30 -6.99 -6.87
C HIS A 14 14.62 -7.73 -6.65
N ASN A 15 14.91 -8.21 -5.45
CA ASN A 15 16.10 -9.00 -5.17
C ASN A 15 15.94 -10.41 -5.77
N LYS A 16 16.87 -10.79 -6.64
CA LYS A 16 16.91 -12.11 -7.29
C LYS A 16 17.37 -13.23 -6.35
N ASN A 17 18.14 -12.87 -5.32
CA ASN A 17 18.70 -13.79 -4.34
C ASN A 17 17.86 -13.85 -3.05
N SER A 18 16.72 -13.17 -3.02
CA SER A 18 15.85 -13.19 -1.84
C SER A 18 15.30 -14.60 -1.62
N LEU A 19 15.35 -15.07 -0.37
CA LEU A 19 14.72 -16.31 0.06
C LEU A 19 13.20 -16.14 0.22
N ILE A 20 12.68 -14.91 0.16
CA ILE A 20 11.26 -14.63 0.28
C ILE A 20 10.55 -15.07 -1.01
N PRO A 21 9.58 -16.00 -0.93
CA PRO A 21 8.86 -16.48 -2.11
C PRO A 21 8.17 -15.34 -2.86
N LYS A 22 8.22 -15.36 -4.20
CA LYS A 22 7.44 -14.41 -5.00
C LYS A 22 5.95 -14.65 -4.78
N GLY A 23 5.23 -13.59 -4.48
CA GLY A 23 3.78 -13.64 -4.26
C GLY A 23 3.03 -14.07 -5.53
N THR A 24 2.09 -14.99 -5.37
CA THR A 24 1.23 -15.50 -6.44
C THR A 24 -0.02 -14.64 -6.66
N ASN A 25 -0.47 -13.97 -5.61
CA ASN A 25 -1.66 -13.14 -5.62
C ASN A 25 -1.31 -11.66 -5.83
N ARG A 26 -1.77 -11.09 -6.95
CA ARG A 26 -1.61 -9.66 -7.24
C ARG A 26 -2.56 -8.84 -6.38
N ARG A 27 -2.03 -7.75 -5.79
CA ARG A 27 -2.84 -6.78 -5.04
C ARG A 27 -3.80 -6.06 -6.00
N THR A 28 -5.11 -6.18 -5.72
CA THR A 28 -6.18 -5.55 -6.51
C THR A 28 -6.73 -4.30 -5.84
N GLN A 29 -6.38 -4.04 -4.58
CA GLN A 29 -6.83 -2.88 -3.81
C GLN A 29 -5.70 -2.33 -2.96
N VAL A 30 -5.61 -1.01 -2.83
CA VAL A 30 -4.60 -0.34 -2.00
C VAL A 30 -5.14 0.93 -1.37
N SER A 31 -4.71 1.27 -0.18
CA SER A 31 -5.00 2.55 0.48
C SER A 31 -3.76 3.42 0.59
N VAL A 32 -3.99 4.71 0.80
CA VAL A 32 -2.90 5.67 1.04
C VAL A 32 -2.05 5.28 2.26
N ILE A 33 -2.68 4.80 3.33
CA ILE A 33 -1.95 4.38 4.54
C ILE A 33 -1.11 3.12 4.31
N GLU A 34 -1.56 2.18 3.47
CA GLU A 34 -0.75 1.02 3.08
C GLU A 34 0.49 1.47 2.29
N ILE A 35 0.33 2.39 1.32
CA ILE A 35 1.46 2.90 0.55
C ILE A 35 2.44 3.64 1.48
N TRP A 36 1.93 4.48 2.39
CA TRP A 36 2.75 5.20 3.36
C TRP A 36 3.55 4.27 4.27
N CYS A 37 2.88 3.27 4.84
CA CYS A 37 3.51 2.39 5.80
C CYS A 37 4.39 1.33 5.14
N GLU A 38 3.95 0.71 4.05
CA GLU A 38 4.59 -0.45 3.44
C GLU A 38 5.62 -0.04 2.37
N ALA A 39 5.30 0.92 1.50
CA ALA A 39 6.20 1.34 0.41
C ALA A 39 7.15 2.47 0.82
N PHE A 40 6.67 3.47 1.58
CA PHE A 40 7.53 4.55 2.10
C PHE A 40 8.22 4.20 3.43
N GLY A 41 7.86 3.09 4.08
CA GLY A 41 8.47 2.65 5.33
C GLY A 41 8.19 3.56 6.53
N LYS A 42 7.17 4.42 6.48
CA LYS A 42 6.88 5.44 7.49
C LYS A 42 5.88 4.97 8.54
N ASN A 43 5.86 5.61 9.72
CA ASN A 43 4.90 5.21 10.76
C ASN A 43 3.51 5.75 10.47
N LYS A 44 2.50 5.00 10.93
CA LYS A 44 1.09 5.39 10.77
C LYS A 44 0.78 6.76 11.39
N ALA A 45 1.38 7.06 12.54
CA ALA A 45 1.18 8.32 13.25
C ALA A 45 1.71 9.54 12.48
N ASP A 46 2.68 9.34 11.60
CA ASP A 46 3.33 10.43 10.83
C ASP A 46 2.57 10.77 9.54
N LEU A 47 1.43 10.12 9.26
CA LEU A 47 0.67 10.37 8.04
C LEU A 47 -0.16 11.65 8.16
N GLU A 48 0.42 12.74 7.70
CA GLU A 48 -0.28 14.02 7.59
C GLU A 48 -1.20 14.10 6.37
N ARG A 49 -2.19 15.02 6.44
CA ARG A 49 -3.14 15.27 5.35
C ARG A 49 -2.45 15.67 4.04
N VAL A 50 -1.40 16.49 4.11
CA VAL A 50 -0.63 16.93 2.93
C VAL A 50 0.02 15.72 2.24
N LYS A 51 0.69 14.85 3.00
CA LYS A 51 1.31 13.62 2.48
C LYS A 51 0.28 12.66 1.88
N SER A 52 -0.89 12.56 2.49
CA SER A 52 -2.00 11.76 1.95
C SER A 52 -2.46 12.24 0.57
N TYR A 53 -2.55 13.56 0.37
CA TYR A 53 -2.88 14.14 -0.93
C TYR A 53 -1.76 13.97 -1.96
N GLU A 54 -0.49 14.08 -1.55
CA GLU A 54 0.66 13.81 -2.42
C GLU A 54 0.62 12.37 -2.96
N ILE A 55 0.41 11.38 -2.08
CA ILE A 55 0.28 9.97 -2.47
C ILE A 55 -0.92 9.76 -3.40
N THR A 56 -2.05 10.39 -3.11
CA THR A 56 -3.24 10.34 -3.97
C THR A 56 -2.94 10.89 -5.37
N LYS A 57 -2.17 11.98 -5.46
CA LYS A 57 -1.76 12.57 -6.74
C LYS A 57 -0.82 11.65 -7.51
N ILE A 58 0.08 10.93 -6.83
CA ILE A 58 0.92 9.89 -7.43
C ILE A 58 0.04 8.77 -8.00
N LEU A 59 -0.88 8.21 -7.21
CA LEU A 59 -1.80 7.14 -7.65
C LEU A 59 -2.55 7.51 -8.94
N ARG A 60 -3.11 8.72 -8.99
CA ARG A 60 -3.81 9.24 -10.18
C ARG A 60 -2.90 9.34 -11.40
N ARG A 61 -1.63 9.70 -11.21
CA ARG A 61 -0.64 9.89 -12.30
C ARG A 61 -0.06 8.58 -12.81
N THR A 62 0.17 7.60 -11.94
CA THR A 62 0.69 6.28 -12.32
C THR A 62 -0.27 5.54 -13.25
N GLY A 63 -1.58 5.82 -13.14
CA GLY A 63 -2.61 5.13 -13.89
C GLY A 63 -2.87 3.71 -13.35
N GLY A 64 -3.99 3.11 -13.77
CA GLY A 64 -4.37 1.75 -13.37
C GLY A 64 -4.98 1.63 -11.97
N TRP A 65 -5.24 2.74 -11.28
CA TRP A 65 -5.95 2.77 -9.99
C TRP A 65 -7.10 3.78 -10.04
N GLU A 66 -8.24 3.41 -9.48
CA GLU A 66 -9.41 4.27 -9.36
C GLU A 66 -9.92 4.29 -7.91
N PRO A 67 -10.45 5.42 -7.41
CA PRO A 67 -10.99 5.48 -6.07
C PRO A 67 -12.22 4.58 -5.97
N ALA A 68 -12.25 3.70 -4.97
CA ALA A 68 -13.42 2.89 -4.71
C ALA A 68 -14.49 3.70 -3.97
N GLU A 69 -15.76 3.45 -4.27
CA GLU A 69 -16.88 3.97 -3.47
C GLU A 69 -16.94 3.33 -2.08
N LYS A 70 -16.40 2.11 -1.96
CA LYS A 70 -16.44 1.31 -0.73
C LYS A 70 -15.25 1.63 0.18
N ILE A 71 -15.51 1.61 1.48
CA ILE A 71 -14.49 1.63 2.53
C ILE A 71 -14.07 0.18 2.79
N ALA A 72 -12.78 -0.12 2.71
CA ALA A 72 -12.28 -1.41 3.16
C ALA A 72 -12.24 -1.42 4.68
N ALA A 73 -12.83 -2.46 5.28
CA ALA A 73 -12.83 -2.67 6.73
C ALA A 73 -11.77 -3.70 7.14
N GLY A 74 -11.26 -3.57 8.36
CA GLY A 74 -10.36 -4.54 8.99
C GLY A 74 -8.89 -4.47 8.55
N GLY A 75 -8.12 -5.51 8.89
CA GLY A 75 -6.66 -5.57 8.71
C GLY A 75 -5.89 -4.63 9.65
N ILE A 76 -4.56 -4.58 9.50
CA ILE A 76 -3.65 -3.84 10.41
C ILE A 76 -3.80 -2.31 10.38
N TYR A 77 -4.57 -1.78 9.42
CA TYR A 77 -4.81 -0.34 9.27
C TYR A 77 -6.22 0.10 9.65
N GLY A 78 -7.13 -0.84 9.91
CA GLY A 78 -8.54 -0.56 10.17
C GLY A 78 -9.29 -0.02 8.94
N ASN A 79 -10.42 0.65 9.20
CA ASN A 79 -11.31 1.16 8.16
C ASN A 79 -10.62 2.27 7.34
N ARG A 80 -10.57 2.09 6.02
CA ARG A 80 -9.83 2.98 5.12
C ARG A 80 -10.48 3.06 3.75
N ARG A 81 -10.38 4.24 3.14
CA ARG A 81 -10.69 4.41 1.71
C ARG A 81 -9.62 3.69 0.89
N VAL A 82 -10.06 2.94 -0.11
CA VAL A 82 -9.18 2.18 -0.99
C VAL A 82 -9.32 2.64 -2.43
N TRP A 83 -8.27 2.35 -3.18
CA TRP A 83 -8.18 2.44 -4.61
C TRP A 83 -8.19 1.03 -5.15
N VAL A 84 -8.99 0.76 -6.16
CA VAL A 84 -9.06 -0.53 -6.82
C VAL A 84 -8.29 -0.46 -8.13
N LYS A 85 -7.70 -1.58 -8.51
CA LYS A 85 -7.00 -1.70 -9.78
C LYS A 85 -8.02 -1.67 -10.91
N LYS A 86 -7.77 -0.85 -11.93
CA LYS A 86 -8.53 -0.83 -13.19
C LYS A 86 -8.26 -2.08 -14.03
#